data_AF-A0A1F2QEM7-F1
#
_entry.id   AF-A0A1F2QEM7-F1
#
_cell.length_a   1.000
_cell.length_b   1.000
_cell.length_c   1.000
_cell.angle_alpha   90.00
_cell.angle_beta   90.00
_cell.angle_gamma   90.00
#
_symmetry.space_group_name_H-M   'P 1'
#
loop_
_entity.id
_entity.type
_entity.pdbx_description
1 polymer ?
#
loop_
_entity_poly.entity_id
_entity_poly.type
_entity_poly.pdbx_seq_one_letter_code
_entity_poly.pdbx_strand_id
1 'polypeptide(L)'
;MSHHGRLEFGSPVTPRFTEAVLLHYLDDLDSKMEAIRASLRTADAEGREGDWTDWNRSLDRPLLRKEKFAASAFEPEKPGGTPGPGTLFAPEAGKPDKKKK
;
A
#
# COMPACT_ATOMS: atom_id res chain seq x y z
N MET A 1 12.83 -12.16 28.44
CA MET A 1 13.42 -11.19 27.49
C MET A 1 12.36 -10.15 27.23
N SER A 2 12.68 -8.92 27.59
CA SER A 2 11.77 -7.81 27.72
C SER A 2 10.89 -7.59 26.48
N HIS A 3 9.60 -7.35 26.74
CA HIS A 3 8.67 -6.71 25.81
C HIS A 3 9.37 -5.55 25.10
N HIS A 4 9.40 -5.61 23.77
CA HIS A 4 9.96 -4.55 22.94
C HIS A 4 9.23 -3.23 23.24
N GLY A 5 10.00 -2.29 23.80
CA GLY A 5 9.62 -0.92 24.06
C GLY A 5 9.33 -0.20 22.75
N ARG A 6 8.05 -0.13 22.39
CA ARG A 6 7.63 0.69 21.25
C ARG A 6 7.48 2.14 21.69
N LEU A 7 8.60 2.84 21.71
CA LEU A 7 8.72 4.29 21.53
C LEU A 7 9.28 4.51 20.12
N GLU A 8 8.55 4.06 19.11
CA GLU A 8 9.04 4.14 17.73
C GLU A 8 8.41 5.35 17.04
N PHE A 9 9.31 6.22 16.57
CA PHE A 9 9.13 7.48 15.84
C PHE A 9 9.15 8.77 16.67
N GLY A 10 10.36 9.16 17.08
CA GLY A 10 10.91 10.49 16.77
C GLY A 10 10.34 11.75 17.44
N SER A 11 9.20 11.70 18.13
CA SER A 11 8.78 12.77 19.03
C SER A 11 8.31 12.18 20.36
N PRO A 12 9.08 12.33 21.45
CA PRO A 12 8.79 11.74 22.76
C PRO A 12 7.58 12.38 23.47
N VAL A 13 6.81 13.22 22.78
CA VAL A 13 5.67 13.95 23.33
C VAL A 13 4.57 14.04 22.27
N THR A 14 3.36 13.64 22.63
CA THR A 14 2.16 13.89 21.81
C THR A 14 2.01 15.40 21.60
N PRO A 15 1.85 15.90 20.37
CA PRO A 15 1.73 17.34 20.14
C PRO A 15 0.56 17.92 20.96
N ARG A 16 0.87 18.90 21.83
CA ARG A 16 -0.08 19.48 22.81
C ARG A 16 -0.75 20.77 22.33
N PHE A 17 -0.20 21.41 21.31
CA PHE A 17 -0.70 22.64 20.70
C PHE A 17 -1.23 22.37 19.29
N THR A 18 -2.19 23.17 18.85
CA THR A 18 -2.89 23.04 17.56
C THR A 18 -1.92 23.02 16.38
N GLU A 19 -0.92 23.91 16.39
CA GLU A 19 0.06 24.04 15.32
C GLU A 19 0.98 22.81 15.26
N ALA A 20 1.33 22.24 16.41
CA ALA A 20 2.16 21.04 16.50
C ALA A 20 1.42 19.79 16.00
N VAL A 21 0.10 19.69 16.26
CA VAL A 21 -0.74 18.61 15.74
C VAL A 21 -0.85 18.71 14.22
N LEU A 22 -1.10 19.91 13.69
CA LEU A 22 -1.16 20.16 12.25
C LEU A 22 0.16 19.80 11.55
N LEU A 23 1.28 20.26 12.09
CA LEU A 23 2.60 20.00 11.52
C LEU A 23 2.92 18.50 11.51
N HIS A 24 2.58 17.78 12.57
CA HIS A 24 2.76 16.33 12.63
C HIS A 24 2.00 15.60 11.52
N TYR A 25 0.73 15.95 11.28
CA TYR A 25 -0.05 15.34 10.20
C TYR A 25 0.49 15.71 8.82
N LEU A 26 1.02 16.92 8.66
CA LEU A 26 1.62 17.34 7.39
C LEU A 26 2.89 16.53 7.08
N ASP A 27 3.74 16.30 8.09
CA ASP A 27 4.96 15.51 7.97
C ASP A 27 4.68 14.02 7.66
N ASP A 28 3.70 13.43 8.34
CA ASP A 28 3.26 12.05 8.08
C ASP A 28 2.65 11.90 6.67
N LEU A 29 1.85 12.89 6.25
CA LEU A 29 1.30 12.93 4.90
C LEU A 29 2.42 13.00 3.85
N ASP A 30 3.40 13.88 4.03
CA ASP A 30 4.51 14.04 3.09
C ASP A 30 5.31 12.74 2.93
N SER A 31 5.63 12.11 4.07
CA SER A 31 6.31 10.80 4.10
C SER A 31 5.54 9.73 3.33
N LYS A 32 4.21 9.66 3.49
CA LYS A 32 3.36 8.71 2.76
C LYS A 32 3.30 9.05 1.27
N MET A 33 3.25 10.32 0.90
CA MET A 33 3.24 10.75 -0.50
C MET A 33 4.55 10.38 -1.21
N GLU A 34 5.69 10.53 -0.55
CA GLU A 34 6.97 10.06 -1.10
C GLU A 34 7.03 8.54 -1.22
N ALA A 35 6.51 7.80 -0.24
CA ALA A 35 6.41 6.33 -0.33
C ALA A 35 5.57 5.89 -1.55
N ILE A 36 4.46 6.58 -1.82
CA ILE A 36 3.62 6.34 -3.01
C ILE A 36 4.42 6.60 -4.28
N ARG A 37 5.07 7.77 -4.40
CA ARG A 37 5.84 8.16 -5.59
C ARG A 37 6.99 7.18 -5.85
N ALA A 38 7.72 6.78 -4.81
CA ALA A 38 8.80 5.81 -4.94
C ALA A 38 8.28 4.45 -5.43
N SER A 39 7.18 3.97 -4.85
CA SER A 39 6.56 2.70 -5.24
C SER A 39 6.14 2.66 -6.70
N LEU A 40 5.56 3.76 -7.20
CA LEU A 40 5.14 3.88 -8.59
C LEU A 40 6.35 3.91 -9.53
N ARG A 41 7.37 4.74 -9.22
CA ARG A 41 8.62 4.80 -10.01
C ARG A 41 9.30 3.44 -10.12
N THR A 42 9.37 2.69 -9.02
CA THR A 42 9.93 1.34 -9.03
C THR A 42 9.12 0.40 -9.93
N ALA A 43 7.79 0.39 -9.79
CA ALA A 43 6.93 -0.46 -10.60
C ALA A 43 7.01 -0.15 -12.11
N ASP A 44 7.22 1.12 -12.47
CA ASP A 44 7.42 1.53 -13.86
C ASP A 44 8.81 1.13 -14.39
N ALA A 45 9.86 1.31 -13.57
CA ALA A 45 11.23 0.92 -13.92
C ALA A 45 11.40 -0.59 -14.10
N GLU A 46 10.67 -1.39 -13.32
CA GLU A 46 10.70 -2.86 -13.40
C GLU A 46 9.98 -3.40 -14.65
N GLY A 47 9.32 -2.53 -15.43
CA GLY A 47 8.74 -2.88 -16.73
C GLY A 47 7.64 -3.94 -16.68
N ARG A 48 7.10 -4.25 -15.49
CA ARG A 48 6.08 -5.30 -15.34
C ARG A 48 4.75 -4.89 -15.96
N GLU A 49 4.10 -5.85 -16.59
CA GLU A 49 2.74 -5.71 -17.10
C GLU A 49 1.72 -5.64 -15.96
N GLY A 50 0.55 -5.04 -16.24
CA GLY A 50 -0.56 -4.88 -15.30
C GLY A 50 -0.77 -3.46 -14.78
N ASP A 51 -1.83 -3.30 -13.99
CA ASP A 51 -2.32 -2.00 -13.54
C ASP A 51 -1.97 -1.68 -12.09
N TRP A 52 -1.51 -2.67 -11.32
CA TRP A 52 -1.20 -2.52 -9.90
C TRP A 52 0.31 -2.64 -9.66
N THR A 53 0.79 -1.99 -8.60
CA THR A 53 2.13 -2.24 -8.05
C THR A 53 2.14 -3.48 -7.18
N ASP A 54 3.35 -3.93 -6.82
CA ASP A 54 3.51 -4.88 -5.71
C ASP A 54 3.04 -4.28 -4.38
N TRP A 55 2.96 -5.14 -3.37
CA TRP A 55 2.62 -4.74 -2.02
C TRP A 55 3.64 -3.75 -1.45
N ASN A 56 3.20 -2.52 -1.16
CA ASN A 56 4.04 -1.55 -0.47
C ASN A 56 3.92 -1.76 1.04
N ARG A 57 5.01 -2.23 1.68
CA ARG A 57 5.03 -2.53 3.12
C ARG A 57 4.82 -1.30 4.00
N SER A 58 5.22 -0.11 3.56
CA SER A 58 5.06 1.14 4.32
C SER A 58 3.62 1.67 4.30
N LEU A 59 2.87 1.36 3.24
CA LEU A 59 1.47 1.79 3.04
C LEU A 59 0.46 0.68 3.31
N ASP A 60 0.97 -0.53 3.53
CA ASP A 60 0.24 -1.79 3.73
C ASP A 60 -0.83 -2.03 2.67
N ARG A 61 -0.49 -1.73 1.41
CA ARG A 61 -1.39 -1.86 0.25
C ARG A 61 -0.64 -1.87 -1.08
N PRO A 62 -1.21 -2.46 -2.15
CA PRO A 62 -0.79 -2.16 -3.51
C PRO A 62 -1.35 -0.80 -3.97
N LEU A 63 -0.69 -0.19 -4.94
CA LEU A 63 -1.10 1.09 -5.52
C LEU A 63 -1.52 0.90 -6.97
N LEU A 64 -2.53 1.66 -7.40
CA LEU A 64 -2.98 1.66 -8.79
C LEU A 64 -2.09 2.56 -9.64
N ARG A 65 -1.55 2.01 -10.72
CA ARG A 65 -0.85 2.74 -11.79
C ARG A 65 -1.89 3.37 -12.72
N LYS A 66 -2.38 4.55 -12.34
CA LYS A 66 -3.48 5.24 -13.03
C LYS A 66 -3.31 5.35 -14.54
N GLU A 67 -2.10 5.63 -15.01
CA GLU A 67 -1.82 5.79 -16.44
C GLU A 67 -1.95 4.47 -17.20
N LYS A 68 -1.43 3.38 -16.64
CA LYS A 68 -1.58 2.03 -17.23
C LYS A 68 -3.01 1.53 -17.15
N PHE A 69 -3.68 1.76 -16.02
CA PHE A 69 -5.09 1.42 -15.85
C PHE A 69 -5.99 2.21 -16.81
N ALA A 70 -5.73 3.49 -17.02
CA ALA A 70 -6.47 4.27 -17.99
C ALA A 70 -6.21 3.74 -19.42
N ALA A 71 -4.96 3.42 -19.76
CA ALA A 71 -4.65 2.81 -21.06
C ALA A 71 -5.33 1.45 -21.26
N SER A 72 -5.37 0.58 -20.23
CA SER A 72 -5.98 -0.75 -20.31
C SER A 72 -7.51 -0.71 -20.29
N ALA A 73 -8.11 0.22 -19.54
CA ALA A 73 -9.56 0.30 -19.38
C ALA A 73 -10.31 0.81 -20.63
N PHE A 74 -9.60 1.47 -21.57
CA PHE A 74 -10.18 1.97 -22.82
C PHE A 74 -9.80 1.14 -24.05
N GLU A 75 -8.97 0.10 -23.90
CA GLU A 75 -8.71 -0.90 -24.94
C GLU A 75 -9.88 -1.91 -24.98
N PRO A 76 -10.49 -2.20 -26.15
CA PRO A 76 -11.51 -3.22 -26.25
C PRO A 76 -10.89 -4.60 -25.94
N GLU A 77 -11.51 -5.35 -25.03
CA GLU A 77 -11.00 -6.62 -24.50
C GLU A 77 -10.31 -7.52 -25.56
N LYS A 78 -9.08 -7.94 -25.26
CA LYS A 78 -8.58 -9.24 -25.74
C LYS A 78 -9.25 -10.34 -24.90
N PRO A 79 -9.83 -11.37 -25.51
CA PRO A 79 -10.62 -12.37 -24.79
C PRO A 79 -9.67 -13.27 -24.00
N GLY A 80 -9.67 -13.15 -22.68
CA GLY A 80 -8.98 -14.10 -21.81
C GLY A 80 -8.30 -13.48 -20.60
N GLY A 81 -9.07 -12.86 -19.71
CA GLY A 81 -8.57 -12.43 -18.41
C GLY A 81 -9.68 -11.82 -17.59
N THR A 82 -10.47 -12.67 -16.95
CA THR A 82 -11.62 -12.33 -16.10
C THR A 82 -11.42 -11.01 -15.34
N PRO A 83 -12.17 -9.93 -15.64
CA PRO A 83 -12.27 -8.80 -14.75
C PRO A 83 -13.26 -9.17 -13.65
N GLY A 84 -12.76 -9.62 -12.50
CA GLY A 84 -13.60 -9.85 -11.33
C GLY A 84 -14.08 -8.52 -10.76
N PRO A 85 -15.39 -8.22 -10.76
CA PRO A 85 -15.91 -7.02 -10.13
C PRO A 85 -15.92 -7.22 -8.60
N GLY A 86 -15.34 -6.26 -7.87
CA GLY A 86 -15.70 -5.96 -6.49
C GLY A 86 -15.56 -7.08 -5.46
N THR A 87 -14.40 -7.15 -4.80
CA THR A 87 -14.34 -7.46 -3.36
C THR A 87 -13.59 -6.35 -2.65
N LEU A 88 -14.32 -5.27 -2.35
CA LEU A 88 -13.88 -4.21 -1.44
C LEU A 88 -13.73 -4.70 0.01
N PHE A 89 -14.18 -5.92 0.34
CA PHE A 89 -13.96 -6.56 1.64
C PHE A 89 -14.01 -8.09 1.45
N ALA A 90 -12.90 -8.78 1.67
CA ALA A 90 -12.91 -10.19 2.04
C ALA A 90 -12.19 -10.32 3.38
N PRO A 91 -12.88 -10.66 4.48
CA PRO A 91 -12.23 -10.89 5.76
C PRO A 91 -11.43 -12.20 5.70
N GLU A 92 -10.36 -12.19 6.49
CA GLU A 92 -9.44 -13.28 6.81
C GLU A 92 -10.07 -14.69 6.85
N ALA A 93 -9.41 -15.67 6.22
CA ALA A 93 -9.68 -17.09 6.46
C ALA A 93 -8.37 -17.86 6.69
N GLY A 94 -7.99 -17.99 7.96
CA GLY A 94 -7.64 -19.26 8.62
C GLY A 94 -6.88 -20.33 7.84
N LYS A 95 -5.63 -20.55 8.30
CA LYS A 95 -4.69 -21.67 8.07
C LYS A 95 -5.33 -23.07 7.93
N PRO A 96 -4.64 -24.04 7.30
CA PRO A 96 -4.56 -25.34 7.94
C PRO A 96 -3.13 -25.91 8.07
N ASP A 97 -2.97 -26.54 9.23
CA ASP A 97 -1.92 -27.40 9.74
C ASP A 97 -1.36 -28.42 8.74
N LYS A 98 -0.03 -28.53 8.65
CA LYS A 98 0.64 -29.69 8.03
C LYS A 98 0.94 -30.73 9.11
N LYS A 99 0.03 -31.68 9.32
CA LYS A 99 0.37 -33.01 9.84
C LYS A 99 0.73 -33.91 8.66
N LYS A 100 2.01 -34.31 8.55
CA LYS A 100 2.40 -35.50 7.77
C LYS A 100 2.88 -36.57 8.75
N LYS A 101 2.17 -37.69 8.69
CA LYS A 101 2.61 -39.03 9.14
C LYS A 101 3.92 -39.41 8.45
#